data_AF-A0A8S2H8Y0-F1
#
_entry.id   AF-A0A8S2H8Y0-F1
#
_cell.length_a   1.000
_cell.length_b   1.000
_cell.length_c   1.000
_cell.angle_alpha   90.00
_cell.angle_beta   90.00
_cell.angle_gamma   90.00
#
_symmetry.space_group_name_H-M   'P 1'
#
loop_
_entity.id
_entity.type
_entity.pdbx_description
1 polymer ?
#
loop_
_entity_poly.entity_id
_entity_poly.type
_entity_poly.pdbx_seq_one_letter_code
_entity_poly.pdbx_strand_id
1 'polypeptide(L)'
;MALYTTEDAKYLKRRIRGGQIDVHPTEKALIVNYSIEATVLDEFQQTMLGDKKDAQKIIRLKSLNPNTDIRALAKEVISQCKLIHPTKRLEVEQLLSYLQNRRDTAPSMTTSGTGTQKPISDELEQPSIDFQLTETANITDIDDYAELLYDNVPDKIKGSALILQLARNPDNLSEIYQKESVLNALARVYKDEWKASIELATNIVYIFFCFSSFTDFHGLVAQYRIGAQTMTIIDAEMKKYDQWMDEIAEERKKKSQTNNILFWISSRTTIPSIPDKYKTLIRKQEQFLRVAFYLLLNLAEDLKVELKMRNKIICSQLIHALDRDNNDLLILVVSFLKKLSVFVENKNDMVSTSLIVVTSVTDIVKKRLTSSTRIEL
;
A
#
# COMPACT_ATOMS: atom_id res chain seq x y z
N MET A 1 -32.18 -24.58 -29.85
CA MET A 1 -31.51 -23.30 -29.53
C MET A 1 -32.52 -22.48 -28.76
N ALA A 2 -32.54 -22.61 -27.42
CA ALA A 2 -33.48 -21.88 -26.58
C ALA A 2 -32.90 -20.49 -26.33
N LEU A 3 -33.65 -19.46 -26.72
CA LEU A 3 -33.36 -18.05 -26.47
C LEU A 3 -33.74 -17.76 -25.01
N TYR A 4 -32.75 -17.66 -24.12
CA TYR A 4 -33.00 -17.22 -22.75
C TYR A 4 -33.11 -15.69 -22.73
N THR A 5 -34.29 -15.20 -22.36
CA THR A 5 -34.56 -13.80 -22.06
C THR A 5 -34.02 -13.45 -20.67
N THR A 6 -33.54 -12.22 -20.48
CA THR A 6 -32.86 -11.73 -19.28
C THR A 6 -33.74 -11.59 -18.03
N GLU A 7 -34.99 -12.04 -18.06
CA GLU A 7 -35.96 -11.90 -16.95
C GLU A 7 -36.09 -13.14 -16.03
N ASP A 8 -35.42 -14.26 -16.34
CA ASP A 8 -35.63 -15.55 -15.64
C ASP A 8 -34.67 -15.82 -14.45
N ALA A 9 -33.72 -14.93 -14.16
CA ALA A 9 -32.73 -15.12 -13.10
C ALA A 9 -33.21 -14.52 -11.77
N LYS A 10 -33.65 -15.36 -10.81
CA LYS A 10 -34.28 -14.90 -9.57
C LYS A 10 -33.44 -15.12 -8.31
N TYR A 11 -32.51 -16.09 -8.31
CA TYR A 11 -31.68 -16.41 -7.14
C TYR A 11 -30.22 -16.74 -7.49
N LEU A 12 -29.27 -16.17 -6.76
CA LEU A 12 -27.84 -16.49 -6.86
C LEU A 12 -27.40 -17.33 -5.66
N LYS A 13 -26.97 -18.58 -5.90
CA LYS A 13 -26.43 -19.46 -4.86
C LYS A 13 -24.91 -19.49 -4.95
N ARG A 14 -24.25 -18.93 -3.92
CA ARG A 14 -22.78 -18.97 -3.77
C ARG A 14 -22.39 -20.15 -2.88
N ARG A 15 -21.56 -21.05 -3.40
CA ARG A 15 -20.90 -22.11 -2.63
C ARG A 15 -19.40 -21.90 -2.64
N ILE A 16 -18.78 -22.04 -1.48
CA ILE A 16 -17.33 -21.98 -1.33
C ILE A 16 -16.85 -23.39 -1.01
N ARG A 17 -15.95 -23.94 -1.83
CA ARG A 17 -15.29 -25.21 -1.55
C ARG A 17 -13.82 -24.95 -1.21
N GLY A 18 -13.42 -25.33 0.00
CA GLY A 18 -12.02 -25.32 0.39
C GLY A 18 -11.21 -26.31 -0.45
N GLY A 19 -10.07 -25.87 -0.95
CA GLY A 19 -9.12 -26.64 -1.75
C GLY A 19 -7.88 -27.06 -0.95
N GLN A 20 -6.76 -27.24 -1.65
CA GLN A 20 -5.47 -27.61 -1.05
C GLN A 20 -4.86 -26.46 -0.25
N ILE A 21 -4.08 -26.81 0.77
CA ILE A 21 -3.32 -25.85 1.59
C ILE A 21 -1.84 -26.09 1.29
N ASP A 22 -1.16 -25.06 0.81
CA ASP A 22 0.25 -25.10 0.48
C ASP A 22 1.04 -24.14 1.37
N VAL A 23 2.36 -24.26 1.34
CA VAL A 23 3.26 -23.27 1.95
C VAL A 23 3.68 -22.23 0.91
N HIS A 24 3.70 -20.97 1.30
CA HIS A 24 4.20 -19.91 0.43
C HIS A 24 5.70 -20.11 0.15
N PRO A 25 6.17 -20.01 -1.10
CA PRO A 25 7.54 -20.40 -1.47
C PRO A 25 8.64 -19.61 -0.74
N THR A 26 8.42 -18.33 -0.47
CA THR A 26 9.42 -17.42 0.13
C THR A 26 9.04 -16.95 1.54
N GLU A 27 7.82 -16.47 1.74
CA GLU A 27 7.30 -16.02 3.04
C GLU A 27 6.91 -17.16 4.01
N LYS A 28 6.93 -16.88 5.32
CA LYS A 28 6.28 -17.71 6.35
C LYS A 28 4.76 -17.53 6.29
N ALA A 29 4.13 -18.14 5.30
CA ALA A 29 2.71 -18.04 5.06
C ALA A 29 2.13 -19.35 4.49
N LEU A 30 0.83 -19.58 4.72
CA LEU A 30 0.07 -20.65 4.08
C LEU A 30 -0.74 -20.09 2.91
N ILE A 31 -0.82 -20.84 1.81
CA ILE A 31 -1.67 -20.54 0.66
C ILE A 31 -2.85 -21.49 0.71
N VAL A 32 -4.06 -20.96 0.89
CA VAL A 32 -5.30 -21.75 0.88
C VAL A 32 -5.96 -21.58 -0.48
N ASN A 33 -5.91 -22.62 -1.30
CA ASN A 33 -6.66 -22.67 -2.54
C ASN A 33 -8.14 -22.90 -2.21
N TYR A 34 -9.05 -22.24 -2.91
CA TYR A 34 -10.49 -22.47 -2.77
C TYR A 34 -11.19 -22.16 -4.09
N SER A 35 -12.36 -22.74 -4.29
CA SER A 35 -13.19 -22.47 -5.45
C SER A 35 -14.52 -21.85 -5.03
N ILE A 36 -14.94 -20.84 -5.76
CA ILE A 36 -16.25 -20.21 -5.61
C ILE A 36 -17.09 -20.69 -6.79
N GLU A 37 -18.17 -21.39 -6.47
CA GLU A 37 -19.20 -21.78 -7.44
C GLU A 37 -20.39 -20.82 -7.27
N ALA A 38 -20.66 -20.05 -8.31
CA ALA A 38 -21.83 -19.18 -8.41
C ALA A 38 -22.84 -19.85 -9.35
N THR A 39 -24.00 -20.23 -8.82
CA THR A 39 -25.07 -20.82 -9.62
C THR A 39 -26.29 -19.93 -9.65
N VAL A 40 -26.71 -19.53 -10.84
CA VAL A 40 -27.94 -18.79 -11.09
C VAL A 40 -29.07 -19.81 -11.21
N LEU A 41 -30.08 -19.65 -10.36
CA LEU A 41 -31.25 -20.50 -10.30
C LEU A 41 -32.47 -19.76 -10.88
N ASP A 42 -33.30 -20.49 -11.61
CA ASP A 42 -34.60 -20.02 -12.08
C ASP A 42 -35.69 -20.10 -10.97
N GLU A 43 -36.92 -19.72 -11.32
CA GLU A 43 -38.10 -19.77 -10.44
C GLU A 43 -38.43 -21.18 -9.92
N PHE A 44 -37.93 -22.23 -10.57
CA PHE A 44 -38.16 -23.63 -10.24
C PHE A 44 -36.95 -24.29 -9.55
N GLN A 45 -35.96 -23.49 -9.09
CA GLN A 45 -34.69 -23.95 -8.51
C GLN A 45 -33.82 -24.82 -9.45
N GLN A 46 -34.04 -24.74 -10.77
CA GLN A 46 -33.17 -25.38 -11.75
C GLN A 46 -31.98 -24.47 -12.09
N THR A 47 -30.85 -25.08 -12.43
CA THR A 47 -29.58 -24.39 -12.63
C THR A 47 -29.47 -23.89 -14.06
N MET A 48 -29.48 -22.57 -14.24
CA MET A 48 -29.48 -21.92 -15.56
C MET A 48 -28.07 -21.60 -16.03
N LEU A 49 -27.19 -21.17 -15.11
CA LEU A 49 -25.79 -20.85 -15.37
C LEU A 49 -24.94 -21.15 -14.14
N GLY A 50 -23.80 -21.82 -14.31
CA GLY A 50 -22.85 -22.10 -13.24
C GLY A 50 -21.46 -21.62 -13.64
N ASP A 51 -20.90 -20.68 -12.88
CA ASP A 51 -19.52 -20.25 -13.04
C ASP A 51 -18.70 -20.73 -11.84
N LYS A 52 -17.48 -21.21 -12.11
CA LYS A 52 -16.54 -21.71 -11.11
C LYS A 52 -15.24 -20.96 -11.26
N LYS A 53 -14.88 -20.20 -10.23
CA LYS A 53 -13.61 -19.47 -10.16
C LYS A 53 -12.74 -20.04 -9.06
N ASP A 54 -11.53 -20.45 -9.42
CA ASP A 54 -10.50 -20.84 -8.47
C ASP A 54 -9.75 -19.60 -7.97
N ALA A 55 -9.47 -19.54 -6.67
CA ALA A 55 -8.84 -18.41 -6.00
C ALA A 55 -7.93 -18.88 -4.87
N GLN A 56 -7.06 -17.99 -4.39
CA GLN A 56 -6.10 -18.27 -3.33
C GLN A 56 -6.22 -17.24 -2.20
N LYS A 57 -6.07 -17.70 -0.95
CA LYS A 57 -5.97 -16.85 0.23
C LYS A 57 -4.63 -17.10 0.92
N ILE A 58 -3.83 -16.04 1.09
CA ILE A 58 -2.54 -16.12 1.78
C ILE A 58 -2.72 -15.78 3.27
N ILE A 59 -2.34 -16.69 4.15
CA ILE A 59 -2.35 -16.53 5.60
C ILE A 59 -0.91 -16.32 6.07
N ARG A 60 -0.56 -15.07 6.40
CA ARG A 60 0.79 -14.72 6.86
C ARG A 60 0.96 -14.99 8.35
N LEU A 61 2.00 -15.74 8.71
CA LEU A 61 2.23 -16.25 10.06
C LEU A 61 3.28 -15.41 10.77
N LYS A 62 2.92 -14.16 11.12
CA LYS A 62 3.85 -13.17 11.70
C LYS A 62 4.46 -13.61 13.04
N SER A 63 3.76 -14.46 13.79
CA SER A 63 4.20 -14.98 15.09
C SER A 63 4.96 -16.31 15.02
N LEU A 64 5.24 -16.84 13.82
CA LEU A 64 5.93 -18.11 13.65
C LEU A 64 7.45 -17.94 13.80
N ASN A 65 7.97 -18.42 14.92
CA ASN A 65 9.37 -18.43 15.31
C ASN A 65 9.76 -19.84 15.82
N PRO A 66 11.05 -20.14 16.06
CA PRO A 66 11.48 -21.48 16.50
C PRO A 66 10.84 -21.98 17.81
N ASN A 67 10.30 -21.10 18.64
CA ASN A 67 9.69 -21.42 19.93
C ASN A 67 8.15 -21.42 19.89
N THR A 68 7.53 -21.18 18.73
CA THR A 68 6.07 -21.12 18.60
C THR A 68 5.45 -22.51 18.78
N ASP A 69 4.40 -22.59 19.62
CA ASP A 69 3.56 -23.79 19.71
C ASP A 69 2.72 -23.95 18.44
N ILE A 70 3.16 -24.87 17.57
CA ILE A 70 2.50 -25.20 16.30
C ILE A 70 1.04 -25.63 16.53
N ARG A 71 0.74 -26.35 17.63
CA ARG A 71 -0.57 -26.95 17.88
C ARG A 71 -1.59 -25.88 18.27
N ALA A 72 -1.15 -24.88 19.03
CA ALA A 72 -1.95 -23.70 19.36
C ALA A 72 -2.15 -22.81 18.12
N LEU A 73 -1.09 -22.55 17.36
CA LEU A 73 -1.14 -21.73 16.15
C LEU A 73 -2.03 -22.36 15.07
N ALA A 74 -1.98 -23.67 14.85
CA ALA A 74 -2.87 -24.35 13.90
C ALA A 74 -4.34 -24.19 14.28
N LYS A 75 -4.65 -24.28 15.58
CA LYS A 75 -6.02 -24.09 16.09
C LYS A 75 -6.50 -22.65 15.84
N GLU A 76 -5.63 -21.66 16.03
CA GLU A 76 -5.90 -20.25 15.73
C GLU A 76 -6.10 -20.00 14.24
N VAL A 77 -5.22 -20.55 13.38
CA VAL A 77 -5.33 -20.42 11.92
C VAL A 77 -6.66 -20.98 11.41
N ILE A 78 -7.11 -22.13 11.95
CA ILE A 78 -8.37 -22.77 11.57
C ILE A 78 -9.58 -21.97 12.09
N SER A 79 -9.51 -21.43 13.32
CA SER A 79 -10.61 -20.61 13.85
C SER A 79 -10.75 -19.29 13.11
N GLN A 80 -9.66 -18.68 12.66
CA GLN A 80 -9.64 -17.43 11.91
C GLN A 80 -9.90 -17.61 10.40
N CYS A 81 -9.71 -18.81 9.83
CA CYS A 81 -9.90 -19.08 8.41
C CYS A 81 -10.99 -20.13 8.13
N LYS A 82 -12.21 -19.67 7.89
CA LYS A 82 -13.38 -20.50 7.53
C LYS A 82 -13.23 -21.31 6.22
N LEU A 83 -12.18 -21.03 5.42
CA LEU A 83 -11.86 -21.79 4.21
C LEU A 83 -11.14 -23.12 4.51
N ILE A 84 -10.59 -23.27 5.71
CA ILE A 84 -9.91 -24.48 6.17
C ILE A 84 -10.87 -25.29 7.03
N HIS A 85 -11.21 -26.50 6.60
CA HIS A 85 -12.07 -27.39 7.38
C HIS A 85 -11.35 -27.90 8.64
N PRO A 86 -12.00 -27.99 9.82
CA PRO A 86 -11.37 -28.47 11.05
C PRO A 86 -10.67 -29.84 10.96
N THR A 87 -11.12 -30.72 10.06
CA THR A 87 -10.48 -32.02 9.80
C THR A 87 -9.06 -31.90 9.22
N LYS A 88 -8.73 -30.78 8.56
CA LYS A 88 -7.39 -30.50 8.00
C LYS A 88 -6.39 -30.00 9.03
N ARG A 89 -6.70 -30.11 10.33
CA ARG A 89 -5.82 -29.63 11.40
C ARG A 89 -4.41 -30.22 11.35
N LEU A 90 -4.30 -31.53 11.14
CA LEU A 90 -3.00 -32.20 11.10
C LEU A 90 -2.16 -31.73 9.91
N GLU A 91 -2.80 -31.50 8.76
CA GLU A 91 -2.18 -30.94 7.55
C GLU A 91 -1.64 -29.53 7.84
N VAL A 92 -2.43 -28.67 8.48
CA VAL A 92 -2.00 -27.32 8.89
C VAL A 92 -0.81 -27.39 9.87
N GLU A 93 -0.86 -28.26 10.88
CA GLU A 93 0.24 -28.44 11.84
C GLU A 93 1.54 -28.87 11.14
N GLN A 94 1.46 -29.77 10.16
CA GLN A 94 2.62 -30.20 9.37
C GLN A 94 3.23 -29.06 8.54
N LEU A 95 2.39 -28.27 7.84
CA LEU A 95 2.86 -27.14 7.03
C LEU A 95 3.46 -26.03 7.90
N LEU A 96 2.88 -25.77 9.07
CA LEU A 96 3.43 -24.85 10.07
C LEU A 96 4.78 -25.32 10.60
N SER A 97 4.92 -26.62 10.91
CA SER A 97 6.19 -27.22 11.33
C SER A 97 7.26 -27.15 10.24
N TYR A 98 6.87 -27.37 8.98
CA TYR A 98 7.76 -27.16 7.84
C TYR A 98 8.23 -25.71 7.75
N LEU A 99 7.32 -24.74 7.83
CA LEU A 99 7.66 -23.31 7.79
C LEU A 99 8.49 -22.84 8.98
N GLN A 100 8.33 -23.47 10.15
CA GLN A 100 9.12 -23.18 11.35
C GLN A 100 10.58 -23.60 11.18
N ASN A 101 10.81 -24.74 10.51
CA ASN A 101 12.13 -25.33 10.30
C ASN A 101 12.75 -24.95 8.95
N ARG A 102 12.01 -24.27 8.07
CA ARG A 102 12.52 -23.79 6.79
C ARG A 102 13.56 -22.71 7.03
N ARG A 103 14.81 -22.97 6.62
CA ARG A 103 15.86 -21.94 6.59
C ARG A 103 15.39 -20.82 5.67
N ASP A 104 15.46 -19.58 6.15
CA ASP A 104 15.09 -18.40 5.38
C ASP A 104 16.01 -18.28 4.15
N THR A 105 15.62 -18.89 3.03
CA THR A 105 16.23 -18.63 1.72
C THR A 105 15.69 -17.29 1.24
N ALA A 106 16.51 -16.24 1.40
CA ALA A 106 16.26 -14.93 0.79
C ALA A 106 16.13 -15.08 -0.74
N PRO A 107 15.11 -14.48 -1.38
CA PRO A 107 14.93 -14.61 -2.82
C PRO A 107 15.88 -13.67 -3.59
N SER A 108 16.78 -14.26 -4.39
CA SER A 108 17.36 -13.63 -5.58
C SER A 108 16.28 -13.49 -6.64
N MET A 109 15.99 -12.25 -7.05
CA MET A 109 15.19 -11.95 -8.23
C MET A 109 16.01 -12.29 -9.48
N THR A 110 15.66 -13.39 -10.15
CA THR A 110 15.95 -13.59 -11.56
C THR A 110 14.61 -13.84 -12.27
N THR A 111 14.06 -12.78 -12.86
CA THR A 111 12.98 -12.89 -13.84
C THR A 111 13.60 -12.80 -15.23
N SER A 112 13.90 -13.96 -15.80
CA SER A 112 14.12 -14.13 -17.23
C SER A 112 12.80 -13.95 -17.98
N GLY A 113 12.87 -13.25 -19.11
CA GLY A 113 11.75 -12.56 -19.74
C GLY A 113 10.76 -13.40 -20.55
N THR A 114 9.63 -12.78 -20.87
CA THR A 114 8.98 -12.82 -22.17
C THR A 114 8.22 -11.51 -22.37
N GLY A 115 8.43 -10.87 -23.52
CA GLY A 115 8.02 -9.50 -23.80
C GLY A 115 6.53 -9.36 -24.11
N THR A 116 5.87 -8.54 -23.30
CA THR A 116 4.72 -7.71 -23.66
C THR A 116 4.88 -6.42 -22.87
N GLN A 117 4.94 -5.26 -23.55
CA GLN A 117 5.08 -3.96 -22.90
C GLN A 117 3.92 -3.74 -21.92
N LYS A 118 4.22 -3.79 -20.62
CA LYS A 118 3.30 -3.43 -19.54
C LYS A 118 3.57 -1.99 -19.09
N PRO A 119 2.55 -1.25 -18.65
CA PRO A 119 2.72 0.10 -18.12
C PRO A 119 3.64 0.10 -16.88
N ILE A 120 4.42 1.17 -16.72
CA ILE A 120 5.45 1.36 -15.67
C ILE A 120 4.85 1.26 -14.24
N SER A 121 3.53 1.42 -14.09
CA SER A 121 2.78 1.32 -12.84
C SER A 121 2.74 -0.08 -12.22
N ASP A 122 2.95 -1.15 -13.01
CA ASP A 122 2.87 -2.55 -12.53
C ASP A 122 4.19 -3.09 -11.95
N GLU A 123 5.33 -2.44 -12.23
CA GLU A 123 6.67 -2.95 -11.86
C GLU A 123 7.14 -2.47 -10.48
N LEU A 124 6.43 -1.52 -9.88
CA LEU A 124 6.71 -1.00 -8.55
C LEU A 124 5.92 -1.81 -7.51
N GLU A 125 6.59 -2.32 -6.47
CA GLU A 125 5.90 -3.04 -5.40
C GLU A 125 4.81 -2.14 -4.76
N GLN A 126 3.58 -2.65 -4.68
CA GLN A 126 2.47 -1.95 -4.03
C GLN A 126 2.89 -1.44 -2.65
N PRO A 127 2.46 -0.24 -2.21
CA PRO A 127 2.81 0.27 -0.90
C PRO A 127 2.40 -0.72 0.18
N SER A 128 3.38 -1.36 0.82
CA SER A 128 3.15 -2.21 1.98
C SER A 128 2.95 -1.31 3.20
N ILE A 129 1.87 -1.55 3.94
CA ILE A 129 1.64 -0.90 5.23
C ILE A 129 1.60 -1.98 6.30
N ASP A 130 2.42 -1.79 7.34
CA ASP A 130 2.31 -2.52 8.60
C ASP A 130 1.08 -2.05 9.38
N PHE A 131 -0.07 -2.66 9.11
CA PHE A 131 -1.26 -2.49 9.93
C PHE A 131 -1.33 -3.54 11.06
N GLN A 132 -1.58 -3.06 12.28
CA GLN A 132 -1.93 -3.83 13.47
C GLN A 132 -3.45 -3.76 13.71
N LEU A 133 -4.27 -4.27 12.80
CA LEU A 133 -5.68 -4.55 13.09
C LEU A 133 -5.86 -6.04 13.36
N THR A 134 -6.33 -6.37 14.56
CA THR A 134 -6.77 -7.71 14.96
C THR A 134 -8.16 -8.05 14.42
N GLU A 135 -8.95 -7.02 14.10
CA GLU A 135 -10.31 -7.15 13.55
C GLU A 135 -10.25 -7.35 12.02
N THR A 136 -11.09 -8.24 11.50
CA THR A 136 -11.20 -8.52 10.06
C THR A 136 -12.46 -7.86 9.52
N ALA A 137 -12.30 -6.86 8.66
CA ALA A 137 -13.41 -6.14 8.05
C ALA A 137 -14.29 -7.05 7.16
N ASN A 138 -15.59 -6.78 7.17
CA ASN A 138 -16.58 -7.40 6.32
C ASN A 138 -17.34 -6.34 5.52
N ILE A 139 -17.58 -6.59 4.24
CA ILE A 139 -18.18 -5.61 3.33
C ILE A 139 -19.63 -5.26 3.72
N THR A 140 -20.33 -6.18 4.39
CA THR A 140 -21.70 -5.96 4.88
C THR A 140 -21.79 -4.86 5.93
N ASP A 141 -20.69 -4.60 6.63
CA ASP A 141 -20.64 -3.69 7.78
C ASP A 141 -20.00 -2.34 7.38
N ILE A 142 -19.85 -2.08 6.07
CA ILE A 142 -19.18 -0.88 5.56
C ILE A 142 -19.85 0.42 5.99
N ASP A 143 -21.17 0.40 6.14
CA ASP A 143 -21.94 1.57 6.58
C ASP A 143 -21.61 1.89 8.05
N ASP A 144 -21.51 0.88 8.92
CA ASP A 144 -21.08 1.03 10.32
C ASP A 144 -19.64 1.59 10.41
N TYR A 145 -18.74 1.14 9.52
CA TYR A 145 -17.38 1.66 9.47
C TYR A 145 -17.33 3.12 9.02
N ALA A 146 -18.28 3.54 8.18
CA ALA A 146 -18.40 4.91 7.72
C ALA A 146 -19.01 5.84 8.78
N GLU A 147 -19.86 5.34 9.68
CA GLU A 147 -20.35 6.10 10.83
C GLU A 147 -19.20 6.59 11.73
N LEU A 148 -18.19 5.74 11.95
CA LEU A 148 -16.97 6.10 12.70
C LEU A 148 -16.21 7.30 12.11
N LEU A 149 -16.46 7.65 10.83
CA LEU A 149 -15.84 8.82 10.20
C LEU A 149 -16.41 10.17 10.68
N TYR A 150 -17.49 10.16 11.47
CA TYR A 150 -18.13 11.35 12.03
C TYR A 150 -17.72 11.65 13.47
N ASP A 151 -17.12 10.69 14.18
CA ASP A 151 -16.81 10.78 15.60
C ASP A 151 -15.44 11.46 15.89
N ASN A 152 -14.66 10.91 16.81
CA ASN A 152 -13.35 11.42 17.20
C ASN A 152 -12.22 10.88 16.29
N VAL A 153 -11.00 11.40 16.44
CA VAL A 153 -9.85 11.01 15.59
C VAL A 153 -9.51 9.51 15.70
N PRO A 154 -9.45 8.88 16.89
CA PRO A 154 -9.28 7.43 17.01
C PRO A 154 -10.32 6.61 16.22
N ASP A 155 -11.60 6.95 16.31
CA ASP A 155 -12.69 6.25 15.63
C ASP A 155 -12.57 6.43 14.11
N LYS A 156 -12.22 7.63 13.64
CA LYS A 156 -11.92 7.90 12.22
C LYS A 156 -10.78 7.04 11.70
N ILE A 157 -9.70 6.90 12.47
CA ILE A 157 -8.57 6.03 12.12
C ILE A 157 -9.04 4.58 12.02
N LYS A 158 -9.83 4.10 12.98
CA LYS A 158 -10.38 2.75 12.97
C LYS A 158 -11.29 2.49 11.76
N GLY A 159 -12.30 3.35 11.55
CA GLY A 159 -13.25 3.22 10.44
C GLY A 159 -12.56 3.27 9.08
N SER A 160 -11.68 4.25 8.87
CA SER A 160 -10.89 4.35 7.63
C SER A 160 -9.98 3.14 7.40
N ALA A 161 -9.41 2.54 8.44
CA ALA A 161 -8.57 1.36 8.32
C ALA A 161 -9.36 0.09 7.96
N LEU A 162 -10.58 -0.08 8.52
CA LEU A 162 -11.48 -1.18 8.17
C LEU A 162 -11.96 -1.06 6.71
N ILE A 163 -12.34 0.14 6.27
CA ILE A 163 -12.70 0.39 4.87
C ILE A 163 -11.50 0.15 3.95
N LEU A 164 -10.29 0.56 4.36
CA LEU A 164 -9.08 0.26 3.61
C LEU A 164 -8.83 -1.24 3.48
N GLN A 165 -9.03 -2.02 4.53
CA GLN A 165 -8.88 -3.48 4.48
C GLN A 165 -9.82 -4.08 3.41
N LEU A 166 -11.04 -3.55 3.29
CA LEU A 166 -11.97 -3.95 2.24
C LEU A 166 -11.49 -3.51 0.85
N ALA A 167 -11.08 -2.26 0.68
CA ALA A 167 -10.66 -1.69 -0.60
C ALA A 167 -9.39 -2.32 -1.17
N ARG A 168 -8.54 -2.90 -0.31
CA ARG A 168 -7.35 -3.66 -0.74
C ARG A 168 -7.68 -4.95 -1.48
N ASN A 169 -8.90 -5.46 -1.36
CA ASN A 169 -9.39 -6.53 -2.22
C ASN A 169 -10.09 -5.93 -3.44
N PRO A 170 -9.54 -6.08 -4.66
CA PRO A 170 -10.13 -5.50 -5.87
C PRO A 170 -11.59 -5.92 -6.11
N ASP A 171 -11.97 -7.13 -5.69
CA ASP A 171 -13.35 -7.64 -5.84
C ASP A 171 -14.38 -6.80 -5.07
N ASN A 172 -13.96 -6.13 -3.99
CA ASN A 172 -14.84 -5.28 -3.18
C ASN A 172 -15.01 -3.87 -3.77
N LEU A 173 -14.12 -3.42 -4.68
CA LEU A 173 -14.10 -2.04 -5.15
C LEU A 173 -15.41 -1.65 -5.84
N SER A 174 -16.01 -2.55 -6.62
CA SER A 174 -17.28 -2.30 -7.29
C SER A 174 -18.44 -2.10 -6.31
N GLU A 175 -18.42 -2.78 -5.16
CA GLU A 175 -19.43 -2.62 -4.12
C GLU A 175 -19.21 -1.32 -3.34
N ILE A 176 -17.96 -1.01 -2.98
CA ILE A 176 -17.59 0.26 -2.34
C ILE A 176 -17.93 1.45 -3.26
N TYR A 177 -17.72 1.30 -4.57
CA TYR A 177 -18.05 2.33 -5.57
C TYR A 177 -19.54 2.71 -5.56
N GLN A 178 -20.43 1.75 -5.30
CA GLN A 178 -21.87 2.00 -5.22
C GLN A 178 -22.30 2.69 -3.91
N LYS A 179 -21.42 2.73 -2.90
CA LYS A 179 -21.68 3.32 -1.58
C LYS A 179 -21.27 4.80 -1.55
N GLU A 180 -22.03 5.65 -2.23
CA GLU A 180 -21.73 7.10 -2.32
C GLU A 180 -21.62 7.78 -0.96
N SER A 181 -22.42 7.38 0.04
CA SER A 181 -22.35 7.90 1.42
C SER A 181 -20.97 7.72 2.04
N VAL A 182 -20.38 6.53 1.87
CA VAL A 182 -19.05 6.16 2.36
C VAL A 182 -17.98 6.99 1.65
N LEU A 183 -18.06 7.09 0.33
CA LEU A 183 -17.11 7.88 -0.48
C LEU A 183 -17.18 9.38 -0.16
N ASN A 184 -18.38 9.92 0.05
CA ASN A 184 -18.60 11.29 0.49
C ASN A 184 -17.96 11.55 1.86
N ALA A 185 -18.14 10.63 2.82
CA ALA A 185 -17.56 10.75 4.15
C ALA A 185 -16.02 10.73 4.08
N LEU A 186 -15.44 9.77 3.35
CA LEU A 186 -13.99 9.68 3.14
C LEU A 186 -13.42 10.94 2.48
N ALA A 187 -14.04 11.42 1.40
CA ALA A 187 -13.60 12.62 0.70
C ALA A 187 -13.68 13.87 1.59
N ARG A 188 -14.76 14.03 2.38
CA ARG A 188 -14.90 15.13 3.36
C ARG A 188 -13.78 15.09 4.39
N VAL A 189 -13.55 13.94 5.03
CA VAL A 189 -12.50 13.79 6.06
C VAL A 189 -11.12 14.05 5.46
N TYR A 190 -10.82 13.55 4.26
CA TYR A 190 -9.54 13.80 3.59
C TYR A 190 -9.34 15.26 3.18
N LYS A 191 -10.44 15.96 2.84
CA LYS A 191 -10.39 17.37 2.48
C LYS A 191 -10.17 18.27 3.69
N ASP A 192 -10.96 18.07 4.73
CA ASP A 192 -11.10 19.05 5.81
C ASP A 192 -10.34 18.65 7.09
N GLU A 193 -10.07 17.35 7.31
CA GLU A 193 -9.58 16.82 8.59
C GLU A 193 -8.27 16.04 8.50
N TRP A 194 -7.62 16.01 7.32
CA TRP A 194 -6.37 15.26 7.11
C TRP A 194 -5.22 15.66 8.07
N LYS A 195 -5.21 16.91 8.54
CA LYS A 195 -4.19 17.43 9.47
C LYS A 195 -4.26 16.79 10.86
N ALA A 196 -5.41 16.22 11.23
CA ALA A 196 -5.61 15.63 12.55
C ALA A 196 -4.72 14.40 12.77
N SER A 197 -4.48 13.60 11.72
CA SER A 197 -3.61 12.44 11.77
C SER A 197 -3.11 12.07 10.38
N ILE A 198 -1.79 11.95 10.23
CA ILE A 198 -1.17 11.46 9.00
C ILE A 198 -1.58 10.01 8.68
N GLU A 199 -1.88 9.22 9.71
CA GLU A 199 -2.35 7.84 9.56
C GLU A 199 -3.75 7.81 8.96
N LEU A 200 -4.64 8.68 9.42
CA LEU A 200 -5.96 8.87 8.84
C LEU A 200 -5.87 9.30 7.38
N ALA A 201 -5.03 10.30 7.08
CA ALA A 201 -4.79 10.75 5.71
C ALA A 201 -4.22 9.63 4.83
N THR A 202 -3.32 8.80 5.38
CA THR A 202 -2.73 7.65 4.70
C THR A 202 -3.79 6.58 4.38
N ASN A 203 -4.68 6.28 5.32
CA ASN A 203 -5.75 5.30 5.09
C ASN A 203 -6.64 5.73 3.94
N ILE A 204 -7.10 6.98 3.98
CA ILE A 204 -8.06 7.49 3.00
C ILE A 204 -7.41 7.59 1.62
N VAL A 205 -6.19 8.14 1.51
CA VAL A 205 -5.51 8.21 0.21
C VAL A 205 -5.20 6.80 -0.34
N TYR A 206 -4.96 5.81 0.53
CA TYR A 206 -4.79 4.43 0.09
C TYR A 206 -6.07 3.84 -0.49
N ILE A 207 -7.23 4.08 0.14
CA ILE A 207 -8.51 3.63 -0.43
C ILE A 207 -8.67 4.15 -1.87
N PHE A 208 -8.40 5.43 -2.10
CA PHE A 208 -8.45 6.01 -3.45
C PHE A 208 -7.32 5.55 -4.37
N PHE A 209 -6.14 5.20 -3.82
CA PHE A 209 -5.09 4.53 -4.57
C PHE A 209 -5.57 3.16 -5.09
N CYS A 210 -6.24 2.34 -4.27
CA CYS A 210 -6.82 1.08 -4.72
C CYS A 210 -7.77 1.25 -5.91
N PHE A 211 -8.61 2.29 -5.88
CA PHE A 211 -9.45 2.65 -7.02
C PHE A 211 -8.61 3.06 -8.23
N SER A 212 -7.60 3.91 -8.05
CA SER A 212 -6.77 4.44 -9.14
C SER A 212 -5.97 3.39 -9.91
N SER A 213 -5.78 2.19 -9.35
CA SER A 213 -5.15 1.06 -10.04
C SER A 213 -5.95 0.61 -11.27
N PHE A 214 -7.22 1.01 -11.40
CA PHE A 214 -8.05 0.73 -12.56
C PHE A 214 -8.51 2.03 -13.19
N THR A 215 -8.30 2.16 -14.51
CA THR A 215 -8.67 3.35 -15.29
C THR A 215 -10.16 3.67 -15.20
N ASP A 216 -11.01 2.65 -15.07
CA ASP A 216 -12.46 2.80 -14.95
C ASP A 216 -12.88 3.63 -13.72
N PHE A 217 -12.07 3.60 -12.66
CA PHE A 217 -12.33 4.39 -11.45
C PHE A 217 -11.59 5.74 -11.43
N HIS A 218 -10.84 6.12 -12.47
CA HIS A 218 -10.20 7.45 -12.50
C HIS A 218 -11.22 8.60 -12.48
N GLY A 219 -12.40 8.38 -13.09
CA GLY A 219 -13.53 9.30 -13.03
C GLY A 219 -14.01 9.56 -11.60
N LEU A 220 -14.08 8.52 -10.75
CA LEU A 220 -14.42 8.63 -9.33
C LEU A 220 -13.41 9.51 -8.59
N VAL A 221 -12.11 9.23 -8.76
CA VAL A 221 -11.03 9.96 -8.09
C VAL A 221 -11.05 11.45 -8.49
N ALA A 222 -11.37 11.73 -9.76
CA ALA A 222 -11.54 13.09 -10.26
C ALA A 222 -12.80 13.78 -9.73
N GLN A 223 -13.95 13.09 -9.68
CA GLN A 223 -15.23 13.59 -9.16
C GLN A 223 -15.06 14.13 -7.73
N TYR A 224 -14.39 13.35 -6.88
CA TYR A 224 -14.09 13.72 -5.49
C TYR A 224 -12.89 14.65 -5.32
N ARG A 225 -12.24 15.05 -6.43
CA ARG A 225 -11.06 15.92 -6.47
C ARG A 225 -9.89 15.41 -5.62
N ILE A 226 -9.77 14.09 -5.44
CA ILE A 226 -8.78 13.50 -4.54
C ILE A 226 -7.37 13.82 -5.01
N GLY A 227 -7.04 13.66 -6.29
CA GLY A 227 -5.69 13.97 -6.79
C GLY A 227 -5.28 15.43 -6.54
N ALA A 228 -6.20 16.37 -6.75
CA ALA A 228 -5.95 17.79 -6.48
C ALA A 228 -5.72 18.07 -4.98
N GLN A 229 -6.44 17.37 -4.10
CA GLN A 229 -6.29 17.47 -2.66
C GLN A 229 -4.99 16.81 -2.19
N THR A 230 -4.64 15.64 -2.73
CA THR A 230 -3.40 14.92 -2.44
C THR A 230 -2.17 15.77 -2.71
N MET A 231 -2.12 16.51 -3.83
CA MET A 231 -1.03 17.44 -4.11
C MET A 231 -0.89 18.55 -3.05
N THR A 232 -2.01 19.09 -2.56
CA THR A 232 -2.03 20.10 -1.48
C THR A 232 -1.49 19.53 -0.17
N ILE A 233 -1.85 18.29 0.15
CA ILE A 233 -1.41 17.62 1.38
C ILE A 233 0.08 17.28 1.31
N ILE A 234 0.57 16.81 0.15
CA ILE A 234 2.00 16.57 -0.08
C ILE A 234 2.82 17.84 0.18
N ASP A 235 2.42 18.99 -0.39
CA ASP A 235 3.12 20.27 -0.16
C ASP A 235 3.18 20.65 1.33
N ALA A 236 2.06 20.49 2.03
CA ALA A 236 1.99 20.83 3.45
C ALA A 236 2.84 19.88 4.33
N GLU A 237 2.85 18.58 4.03
CA GLU A 237 3.70 17.61 4.73
C GLU A 237 5.19 17.80 4.41
N MET A 238 5.52 18.18 3.17
CA MET A 238 6.89 18.55 2.77
C MET A 238 7.41 19.74 3.57
N LYS A 239 6.63 20.82 3.68
CA LYS A 239 7.00 21.99 4.49
C LYS A 239 7.19 21.65 5.97
N LYS A 240 6.37 20.72 6.49
CA LYS A 240 6.50 20.23 7.87
C LYS A 240 7.80 19.45 8.09
N TYR A 241 8.24 18.70 7.09
CA TYR A 241 9.54 18.03 7.12
C TYR A 241 10.69 19.03 7.14
N ASP A 242 10.63 20.08 6.31
CA ASP A 242 11.67 21.12 6.29
C ASP A 242 11.80 21.77 7.68
N GLN A 243 10.67 22.09 8.32
CA GLN A 243 10.65 22.60 9.69
C GLN A 243 11.32 21.63 10.67
N TRP A 244 11.03 20.32 10.59
CA TRP A 244 11.69 19.32 11.43
C TRP A 244 13.20 19.25 11.19
N MET A 245 13.63 19.37 9.93
CA MET A 245 15.05 19.35 9.58
C MET A 245 15.77 20.60 10.07
N ASP A 246 15.13 21.77 10.01
CA ASP A 246 15.64 23.02 10.57
C ASP A 246 15.78 22.96 12.09
N GLU A 247 14.75 22.45 12.79
CA GLU A 247 14.78 22.23 14.25
C GLU A 247 15.96 21.32 14.65
N ILE A 248 16.14 20.20 13.95
CA ILE A 248 17.27 19.27 14.17
C ILE A 248 18.61 19.97 13.92
N ALA A 249 18.71 20.80 12.87
CA ALA A 249 19.91 21.54 12.54
C ALA A 249 20.25 22.61 13.59
N GLU A 250 19.24 23.31 14.13
CA GLU A 250 19.43 24.27 15.22
C GLU A 250 19.86 23.61 16.53
N GLU A 251 19.23 22.49 16.90
CA GLU A 251 19.64 21.72 18.09
C GLU A 251 21.10 21.25 17.99
N ARG A 252 21.54 20.85 16.78
CA ARG A 252 22.94 20.48 16.51
C ARG A 252 23.89 21.66 16.74
N LYS A 253 23.54 22.86 16.25
CA LYS A 253 24.35 24.07 16.43
C LYS A 253 24.49 24.43 17.91
N LYS A 254 23.41 24.37 18.68
CA LYS A 254 23.41 24.65 20.13
C LYS A 254 24.29 23.67 20.92
N LYS A 255 24.17 22.37 20.65
CA LYS A 255 24.99 21.32 21.31
C LYS A 255 26.48 21.43 20.98
N SER A 256 26.82 21.85 19.75
CA SER A 256 28.21 22.07 19.35
C SER A 256 28.87 23.26 20.07
N GLN A 257 28.09 24.20 20.62
CA GLN A 257 28.61 25.36 21.34
C GLN A 257 28.84 25.09 22.84
N THR A 258 28.29 24.01 23.41
CA THR A 258 28.35 23.69 24.86
C THR A 258 29.58 22.85 25.26
N ASN A 259 30.65 22.82 24.45
CA ASN A 259 31.95 22.17 24.65
C ASN A 259 32.15 21.32 25.94
N ASN A 260 32.18 19.99 25.75
CA ASN A 260 32.98 19.08 26.56
C ASN A 260 33.87 18.27 25.60
N ILE A 261 35.19 18.24 25.85
CA ILE A 261 36.19 17.57 24.98
C ILE A 261 35.86 16.09 24.73
N LEU A 262 35.22 15.42 25.69
CA LEU A 262 34.71 14.05 25.56
C LEU A 262 33.61 13.88 24.50
N PHE A 263 32.79 14.92 24.26
CA PHE A 263 31.76 14.91 23.22
C PHE A 263 32.37 15.00 21.82
N TRP A 264 33.45 15.78 21.66
CA TRP A 264 34.15 15.94 20.38
C TRP A 264 34.82 14.64 19.91
N ILE A 265 35.36 13.84 20.85
CA ILE A 265 35.97 12.54 20.57
C ILE A 265 34.91 11.48 20.23
N SER A 266 33.76 11.48 20.92
CA SER A 266 32.66 10.53 20.67
C SER A 266 31.87 10.84 19.39
N SER A 267 31.82 12.10 18.98
CA SER A 267 31.10 12.56 17.77
C SER A 267 31.87 12.29 16.47
N ARG A 268 33.17 11.97 16.54
CA ARG A 268 33.98 11.62 15.37
C ARG A 268 33.77 10.18 14.89
N THR A 269 33.24 9.31 15.75
CA THR A 269 33.04 7.87 15.45
C THR A 269 31.59 7.51 15.20
N THR A 270 30.62 8.40 15.45
CA THR A 270 29.20 8.14 15.24
C THR A 270 28.55 9.32 14.50
N ILE A 271 28.00 9.05 13.31
CA ILE A 271 27.12 10.00 12.61
C ILE A 271 25.94 10.29 13.57
N PRO A 272 25.71 11.53 14.00
CA PRO A 272 24.67 11.83 14.98
C PRO A 272 23.28 11.54 14.38
N SER A 273 22.73 10.41 14.83
CA SER A 273 21.42 9.89 14.43
C SER A 273 20.32 10.94 14.62
N ILE A 274 19.40 11.03 13.67
CA ILE A 274 18.11 11.73 13.82
C ILE A 274 17.48 11.30 15.16
N PRO A 275 16.93 12.22 15.98
CA PRO A 275 16.29 11.83 17.23
C PRO A 275 15.11 10.89 16.99
N ASP A 276 14.89 9.92 17.87
CA ASP A 276 13.90 8.85 17.65
C ASP A 276 12.46 9.37 17.45
N LYS A 277 12.12 10.49 18.10
CA LYS A 277 10.85 11.21 17.87
C LYS A 277 10.64 11.54 16.38
N TYR A 278 11.64 12.14 15.73
CA TYR A 278 11.55 12.51 14.32
C TYR A 278 11.64 11.30 13.40
N LYS A 279 12.40 10.25 13.76
CA LYS A 279 12.45 9.02 12.96
C LYS A 279 11.07 8.42 12.73
N THR A 280 10.24 8.33 13.78
CA THR A 280 8.89 7.77 13.65
C THR A 280 7.97 8.66 12.82
N LEU A 281 8.06 9.99 13.00
CA LEU A 281 7.29 10.95 12.21
C LEU A 281 7.66 10.90 10.71
N ILE A 282 8.96 10.86 10.41
CA ILE A 282 9.48 10.74 9.05
C ILE A 282 9.01 9.43 8.41
N ARG A 283 9.09 8.29 9.12
CA ARG A 283 8.61 7.00 8.57
C ARG A 283 7.12 7.03 8.23
N LYS A 284 6.27 7.55 9.12
CA LYS A 284 4.83 7.68 8.85
C LYS A 284 4.57 8.61 7.65
N GLN A 285 5.37 9.68 7.52
CA GLN A 285 5.27 10.59 6.39
C GLN A 285 5.74 9.98 5.08
N GLU A 286 6.85 9.24 5.06
CA GLU A 286 7.33 8.53 3.88
C GLU A 286 6.31 7.51 3.37
N GLN A 287 5.61 6.82 4.29
CA GLN A 287 4.51 5.92 3.96
C GLN A 287 3.34 6.66 3.29
N PHE A 288 2.92 7.80 3.86
CA PHE A 288 1.92 8.66 3.24
C PHE A 288 2.36 9.08 1.83
N LEU A 289 3.57 9.63 1.69
CA LEU A 289 4.13 10.11 0.43
C LEU A 289 4.19 8.99 -0.62
N ARG A 290 4.57 7.78 -0.23
CA ARG A 290 4.61 6.63 -1.15
C ARG A 290 3.24 6.37 -1.75
N VAL A 291 2.20 6.25 -0.93
CA VAL A 291 0.83 5.99 -1.41
C VAL A 291 0.31 7.17 -2.24
N ALA A 292 0.54 8.39 -1.76
CA ALA A 292 0.09 9.62 -2.39
C ALA A 292 0.72 9.84 -3.78
N PHE A 293 2.04 9.64 -3.92
CA PHE A 293 2.70 9.73 -5.22
C PHE A 293 2.31 8.61 -6.15
N TYR A 294 2.04 7.41 -5.64
CA TYR A 294 1.59 6.29 -6.49
C TYR A 294 0.19 6.55 -7.04
N LEU A 295 -0.73 7.03 -6.21
CA LEU A 295 -2.05 7.50 -6.66
C LEU A 295 -1.89 8.53 -7.79
N LEU A 296 -1.03 9.54 -7.61
CA LEU A 296 -0.82 10.57 -8.63
C LEU A 296 -0.16 10.01 -9.90
N LEU A 297 0.76 9.05 -9.77
CA LEU A 297 1.40 8.37 -10.90
C LEU A 297 0.37 7.62 -11.75
N ASN A 298 -0.55 6.89 -11.11
CA ASN A 298 -1.63 6.19 -11.79
C ASN A 298 -2.55 7.17 -12.54
N LEU A 299 -2.93 8.28 -11.90
CA LEU A 299 -3.78 9.30 -12.52
C LEU A 299 -3.09 10.05 -13.66
N ALA A 300 -1.76 10.14 -13.65
CA ALA A 300 -0.98 10.77 -14.71
C ALA A 300 -0.91 9.92 -16.00
N GLU A 301 -1.53 8.73 -16.04
CA GLU A 301 -1.76 8.02 -17.30
C GLU A 301 -2.63 8.82 -18.28
N ASP A 302 -3.56 9.65 -17.77
CA ASP A 302 -4.28 10.64 -18.58
C ASP A 302 -3.45 11.93 -18.75
N LEU A 303 -3.10 12.24 -20.00
CA LEU A 303 -2.35 13.45 -20.38
C LEU A 303 -3.00 14.75 -19.90
N LYS A 304 -4.34 14.85 -19.86
CA LYS A 304 -5.04 16.04 -19.37
C LYS A 304 -4.86 16.21 -17.87
N VAL A 305 -4.79 15.10 -17.13
CA VAL A 305 -4.52 15.11 -15.70
C VAL A 305 -3.05 15.44 -15.45
N GLU A 306 -2.12 14.84 -16.20
CA GLU A 306 -0.69 15.14 -16.13
C GLU A 306 -0.40 16.65 -16.31
N LEU A 307 -1.00 17.28 -17.33
CA LEU A 307 -0.90 18.73 -17.55
C LEU A 307 -1.42 19.55 -16.36
N LYS A 308 -2.52 19.12 -15.73
CA LYS A 308 -3.04 19.78 -14.52
C LYS A 308 -2.10 19.60 -13.32
N MET A 309 -1.47 18.44 -13.17
CA MET A 309 -0.47 18.20 -12.12
C MET A 309 0.77 19.06 -12.32
N ARG A 310 1.24 19.20 -13.56
CA ARG A 310 2.35 20.11 -13.89
C ARG A 310 2.05 21.54 -13.45
N ASN A 311 0.86 22.06 -13.77
CA ASN A 311 0.44 23.41 -13.36
C ASN A 311 0.36 23.59 -11.84
N LYS A 312 0.33 22.47 -11.09
CA LYS A 312 0.40 22.43 -9.63
C LYS A 312 1.78 22.00 -9.11
N ILE A 313 2.83 22.19 -9.92
CA ILE A 313 4.24 22.10 -9.51
C ILE A 313 4.66 20.68 -9.05
N ILE A 314 4.04 19.62 -9.59
CA ILE A 314 4.37 18.23 -9.23
C ILE A 314 5.87 17.89 -9.39
N CYS A 315 6.54 18.45 -10.40
CA CYS A 315 7.99 18.26 -10.59
C CYS A 315 8.79 18.74 -9.38
N SER A 316 8.47 19.91 -8.83
CA SER A 316 9.17 20.44 -7.65
C SER A 316 8.93 19.57 -6.42
N GLN A 317 7.70 19.07 -6.23
CA GLN A 317 7.37 18.19 -5.12
C GLN A 317 8.17 16.88 -5.21
N LEU A 318 8.19 16.25 -6.39
CA LEU A 318 8.95 15.03 -6.62
C LEU A 318 10.47 15.25 -6.41
N ILE A 319 11.01 16.38 -6.86
CA ILE A 319 12.44 16.69 -6.66
C ILE A 319 12.74 16.88 -5.18
N HIS A 320 11.89 17.56 -4.41
CA HIS A 320 12.04 17.69 -2.96
C HIS A 320 11.96 16.33 -2.23
N ALA A 321 11.14 15.40 -2.74
CA ALA A 321 11.08 14.03 -2.22
C ALA A 321 12.37 13.21 -2.48
N LEU A 322 13.30 13.68 -3.31
CA LEU A 322 14.59 13.02 -3.53
C LEU A 322 15.56 13.18 -2.35
N ASP A 323 15.30 14.12 -1.44
CA ASP A 323 16.11 14.31 -0.21
C ASP A 323 15.82 13.25 0.87
N ARG A 324 14.90 12.30 0.59
CA ARG A 324 14.52 11.22 1.52
C ARG A 324 15.51 10.06 1.46
N ASP A 325 15.51 9.24 2.51
CA ASP A 325 16.39 8.06 2.60
C ASP A 325 15.67 6.74 2.29
N ASN A 326 14.34 6.76 2.16
CA ASN A 326 13.55 5.57 1.88
C ASN A 326 13.65 5.14 0.42
N ASN A 327 14.38 4.04 0.17
CA ASN A 327 14.65 3.55 -1.18
C ASN A 327 13.38 3.31 -2.02
N ASP A 328 12.33 2.71 -1.45
CA ASP A 328 11.10 2.41 -2.18
C ASP A 328 10.39 3.69 -2.63
N LEU A 329 10.32 4.69 -1.75
CA LEU A 329 9.81 6.02 -2.08
C LEU A 329 10.65 6.66 -3.18
N LEU A 330 11.98 6.61 -3.07
CA LEU A 330 12.89 7.20 -4.06
C LEU A 330 12.74 6.54 -5.44
N ILE A 331 12.59 5.21 -5.50
CA ILE A 331 12.37 4.48 -6.75
C ILE A 331 11.06 4.94 -7.41
N LEU A 332 9.98 5.05 -6.63
CA LEU A 332 8.70 5.56 -7.10
C LEU A 332 8.82 7.00 -7.63
N VAL A 333 9.47 7.89 -6.86
CA VAL A 333 9.68 9.30 -7.22
C VAL A 333 10.47 9.42 -8.52
N VAL A 334 11.58 8.69 -8.66
CA VAL A 334 12.39 8.69 -9.88
C VAL A 334 11.61 8.11 -11.06
N SER A 335 10.80 7.08 -10.84
CA SER A 335 9.94 6.49 -11.88
C SER A 335 8.89 7.50 -12.37
N PHE A 336 8.31 8.27 -11.46
CA PHE A 336 7.36 9.32 -11.81
C PHE A 336 8.06 10.48 -12.53
N LEU A 337 9.21 10.95 -12.04
CA LEU A 337 10.02 11.94 -12.76
C LEU A 337 10.40 11.47 -14.16
N LYS A 338 10.78 10.20 -14.32
CA LYS A 338 11.07 9.60 -15.64
C LYS A 338 9.86 9.69 -16.57
N LYS A 339 8.66 9.34 -16.09
CA LYS A 339 7.41 9.48 -16.87
C LYS A 339 7.18 10.94 -17.31
N LEU A 340 7.26 11.88 -16.37
CA LEU A 340 7.04 13.30 -16.67
C LEU A 340 8.10 13.86 -17.62
N SER A 341 9.33 13.34 -17.56
CA SER A 341 10.45 13.80 -18.39
C SER A 341 10.29 13.53 -19.89
N VAL A 342 9.22 12.86 -20.34
CA VAL A 342 8.92 12.74 -21.77
C VAL A 342 8.62 14.11 -22.40
N PHE A 343 8.01 15.03 -21.64
CA PHE A 343 7.65 16.37 -22.09
C PHE A 343 8.75 17.40 -21.83
N VAL A 344 9.02 18.27 -22.81
CA VAL A 344 10.10 19.26 -22.74
C VAL A 344 9.87 20.28 -21.64
N GLU A 345 8.62 20.68 -21.43
CA GLU A 345 8.22 21.60 -20.39
C GLU A 345 8.54 21.06 -19.00
N ASN A 346 8.25 19.77 -18.76
CA ASN A 346 8.61 19.09 -17.51
C ASN A 346 10.12 18.96 -17.35
N LYS A 347 10.87 18.69 -18.44
CA LYS A 347 12.35 18.69 -18.39
C LYS A 347 12.88 20.05 -17.98
N ASN A 348 12.34 21.14 -18.53
CA ASN A 348 12.77 22.49 -18.19
C ASN A 348 12.50 22.80 -16.71
N ASP A 349 11.33 22.40 -16.22
CA ASP A 349 10.99 22.51 -14.79
C ASP A 349 11.99 21.71 -13.92
N MET A 350 12.39 20.50 -14.34
CA MET A 350 13.39 19.69 -13.62
C MET A 350 14.81 20.25 -13.68
N VAL A 351 15.21 20.77 -14.85
CA VAL A 351 16.54 21.37 -15.08
C VAL A 351 16.70 22.67 -14.29
N SER A 352 15.63 23.42 -14.07
CA SER A 352 15.68 24.59 -13.18
C SER A 352 16.15 24.24 -11.76
N THR A 353 16.05 22.95 -11.37
CA THR A 353 16.47 22.40 -10.08
C THR A 353 17.63 21.39 -10.23
N SER A 354 18.37 21.45 -11.35
CA SER A 354 19.24 20.40 -11.92
C SER A 354 20.32 19.80 -11.01
N LEU A 355 20.80 20.53 -10.00
CA LEU A 355 21.86 20.02 -9.14
C LEU A 355 21.39 18.86 -8.27
N ILE A 356 20.17 18.94 -7.73
CA ILE A 356 19.60 17.98 -6.78
C ILE A 356 19.26 16.66 -7.49
N VAL A 357 18.68 16.73 -8.68
CA VAL A 357 18.24 15.54 -9.42
C VAL A 357 19.42 14.64 -9.80
N VAL A 358 20.51 15.24 -10.30
CA VAL A 358 21.68 14.47 -10.74
C VAL A 358 22.40 13.84 -9.55
N THR A 359 22.58 14.56 -8.44
CA THR A 359 23.22 14.00 -7.23
C THR A 359 22.37 12.89 -6.62
N SER A 360 21.07 13.11 -6.44
CA SER A 360 20.19 12.14 -5.79
C SER A 360 19.99 10.89 -6.63
N VAL A 361 19.83 11.00 -7.96
CA VAL A 361 19.76 9.84 -8.86
C VAL A 361 21.08 9.06 -8.85
N THR A 362 22.22 9.76 -8.89
CA THR A 362 23.54 9.12 -8.82
C THR A 362 23.74 8.39 -7.48
N ASP A 363 23.27 8.97 -6.37
CA ASP A 363 23.38 8.36 -5.05
C ASP A 363 22.44 7.17 -4.86
N ILE A 364 21.23 7.19 -5.44
CA ILE A 364 20.33 6.03 -5.50
C ILE A 364 20.98 4.88 -6.28
N VAL A 365 21.57 5.19 -7.45
CA VAL A 365 22.26 4.20 -8.28
C VAL A 365 23.49 3.64 -7.55
N LYS A 366 24.29 4.49 -6.90
CA LYS A 366 25.43 4.06 -6.07
C LYS A 366 25.01 3.22 -4.87
N LYS A 367 23.98 3.62 -4.12
CA LYS A 367 23.42 2.84 -3.00
C LYS A 367 23.05 1.45 -3.49
N ARG A 368 22.32 1.32 -4.60
CA ARG A 368 21.98 0.01 -5.21
C ARG A 368 23.19 -0.80 -5.67
N LEU A 369 24.18 -0.16 -6.29
CA LEU A 369 25.42 -0.84 -6.71
C LEU A 369 26.19 -1.38 -5.50
N THR A 370 26.35 -0.59 -4.45
CA THR A 370 27.03 -1.01 -3.20
C THR A 370 26.27 -2.08 -2.43
N SER A 371 24.93 -2.10 -2.50
CA SER A 371 24.11 -3.21 -1.97
C SER A 371 24.30 -4.50 -2.76
N SER A 372 24.64 -4.42 -4.06
CA SER A 372 24.95 -5.59 -4.90
C SER A 372 26.38 -6.11 -4.69
N THR A 373 27.34 -5.25 -4.33
CA THR A 373 28.75 -5.65 -4.15
C THR A 373 29.06 -6.32 -2.80
N ARG A 374 28.13 -6.30 -1.84
CA ARG A 374 28.31 -6.92 -0.51
C ARG A 374 27.92 -8.40 -0.44
N ILE A 375 27.58 -9.03 -1.55
CA ILE A 375 27.16 -10.45 -1.62
C ILE A 375 28.30 -11.37 -2.10
N GLU A 376 29.43 -10.83 -2.55
CA GLU A 376 30.62 -11.63 -2.85
C GLU A 376 31.79 -11.20 -1.95
N LEU A 377 31.89 -11.83 -0.78
CA LEU A 377 33.14 -12.19 -0.09
C LEU A 377 32.85 -13.12 1.09
#